data_AF-A0A1V9YJ64-F1
#
_entry.id   AF-A0A1V9YJ64-F1
#
_cell.length_a   1.000
_cell.length_b   1.000
_cell.length_c   1.000
_cell.angle_alpha   90.00
_cell.angle_beta   90.00
_cell.angle_gamma   90.00
#
_symmetry.space_group_name_H-M   'P 1'
#
loop_
_entity.id
_entity.type
_entity.pdbx_description
1 polymer ?
#
loop_
_entity_poly.entity_id
_entity_poly.type
_entity_poly.pdbx_seq_one_letter_code
_entity_poly.pdbx_strand_id
1 'polypeptide(L)'
;MSTGSASNVALGRKLLGELQQMGAQVPTEFIQVQEMLEACEKNSMQVAANIADARRDKSQQRLKGNEALLKEQSDLFEKIAAAYKNLAQKEDWVKK
;
A
#
# COMPACT_ATOMS: atom_id res chain seq x y z
N MET A 1 1.82 23.36 13.05
CA MET A 1 1.19 22.44 12.08
C MET A 1 2.25 22.09 11.07
N SER A 2 2.75 20.85 11.07
CA SER A 2 3.85 20.46 10.19
C SER A 2 3.41 20.56 8.74
N THR A 3 4.21 21.23 7.92
CA THR A 3 4.16 21.18 6.45
C THR A 3 3.93 19.73 6.02
N GLY A 4 2.79 19.47 5.36
CA GLY A 4 2.36 18.13 4.99
C GLY A 4 3.33 17.47 4.02
N SER A 5 4.21 16.62 4.54
CA SER A 5 4.96 15.69 3.70
C SER A 5 3.98 14.69 3.11
N ALA A 6 3.87 14.63 1.78
CA ALA A 6 3.17 13.54 1.12
C ALA A 6 3.76 12.21 1.62
N SER A 7 2.92 11.23 1.95
CA SER A 7 3.41 9.93 2.37
C SER A 7 4.22 9.28 1.25
N ASN A 8 5.15 8.38 1.58
CA ASN A 8 5.94 7.66 0.58
C ASN A 8 5.05 6.90 -0.42
N VAL A 9 3.88 6.44 0.05
CA VAL A 9 2.86 5.81 -0.81
C VAL A 9 2.31 6.81 -1.81
N ALA A 10 1.89 8.01 -1.39
CA ALA A 10 1.41 9.06 -2.30
C ALA A 10 2.48 9.51 -3.31
N LEU A 11 3.74 9.59 -2.88
CA LEU A 11 4.87 9.89 -3.78
C LEU A 11 5.08 8.79 -4.83
N GLY A 12 4.94 7.52 -4.46
CA GLY A 12 5.01 6.39 -5.39
C GLY A 12 3.95 6.46 -6.49
N ARG A 13 2.69 6.75 -6.12
CA ARG A 13 1.60 6.95 -7.09
C ARG A 13 1.89 8.08 -8.07
N LYS A 14 2.38 9.20 -7.55
CA LYS A 14 2.74 10.37 -8.37
C LYS A 14 3.82 10.02 -9.38
N LEU A 15 4.89 9.33 -8.94
CA LEU A 15 5.98 8.90 -9.82
C LEU A 15 5.49 7.99 -10.95
N LEU A 16 4.64 7.00 -10.65
CA LEU A 16 4.08 6.12 -11.68
C LEU A 16 3.24 6.90 -12.70
N GLY A 17 2.46 7.89 -12.25
CA GLY A 17 1.70 8.77 -13.13
C GLY A 17 2.60 9.61 -14.04
N GLU A 18 3.68 10.18 -13.51
CA GLU A 18 4.65 10.95 -14.29
C GLU A 18 5.35 10.07 -15.35
N LEU A 19 5.77 8.86 -14.98
CA LEU A 19 6.38 7.91 -15.92
C LEU A 19 5.44 7.55 -17.08
N GLN A 20 4.16 7.29 -16.78
CA GLN A 20 3.15 7.00 -17.81
C GLN A 20 2.92 8.19 -18.73
N GLN A 21 2.87 9.42 -18.21
CA GLN A 21 2.72 10.64 -19.00
C GLN A 21 3.91 10.89 -19.93
N MET A 22 5.11 10.49 -19.50
CA MET A 22 6.33 10.56 -20.31
C MET A 22 6.42 9.44 -21.37
N GLY A 23 5.45 8.53 -21.43
CA GLY A 23 5.45 7.39 -22.34
C GLY A 23 6.42 6.28 -21.93
N ALA A 24 6.89 6.26 -20.68
CA ALA A 24 7.71 5.18 -20.18
C ALA A 24 6.88 3.90 -20.04
N GLN A 25 7.47 2.77 -20.39
CA GLN A 25 6.86 1.47 -20.17
C GLN A 25 7.00 1.12 -18.68
N VAL A 26 5.88 1.22 -17.95
CA VAL A 26 5.81 0.87 -16.53
C VAL A 26 5.28 -0.56 -16.40
N PRO A 27 6.03 -1.49 -15.80
CA PRO A 27 5.54 -2.83 -15.48
C PRO A 27 4.24 -2.82 -14.70
N THR A 28 3.30 -3.68 -15.10
CA THR A 28 2.00 -3.84 -14.41
C THR A 28 2.18 -4.20 -12.94
N GLU A 29 3.22 -4.96 -12.60
CA GLU A 29 3.56 -5.32 -11.22
C GLU A 29 3.80 -4.09 -10.34
N PHE A 30 4.42 -3.01 -10.85
CA PHE A 30 4.62 -1.79 -10.07
C PHE A 30 3.29 -1.08 -9.79
N ILE A 31 2.36 -1.09 -10.74
CA ILE A 31 1.02 -0.52 -10.56
C ILE A 31 0.27 -1.32 -9.49
N GLN A 32 0.31 -2.65 -9.57
CA GLN A 32 -0.32 -3.54 -8.60
C GLN A 32 0.28 -3.37 -7.19
N VAL A 33 1.61 -3.30 -7.09
CA VAL A 33 2.29 -3.06 -5.81
C VAL A 33 1.85 -1.72 -5.22
N GLN A 34 1.77 -0.66 -6.03
CA GLN A 34 1.31 0.64 -5.55
C GLN A 34 -0.13 0.60 -5.02
N GLU A 35 -1.05 -0.07 -5.71
CA GLU A 35 -2.44 -0.24 -5.25
C GLU A 35 -2.51 -0.99 -3.91
N MET A 36 -1.70 -2.04 -3.75
CA MET A 36 -1.63 -2.79 -2.49
C MET A 36 -1.03 -1.97 -1.36
N LEU A 37 -0.02 -1.12 -1.63
CA LEU A 37 0.55 -0.21 -0.64
C LEU A 37 -0.45 0.85 -0.17
N GLU A 38 -1.28 1.37 -1.08
CA GLU A 38 -2.38 2.30 -0.74
C GLU A 38 -3.43 1.64 0.15
N ALA A 39 -3.79 0.38 -0.12
CA ALA A 39 -4.67 -0.39 0.74
C ALA A 39 -4.04 -0.62 2.13
N CYS A 40 -2.75 -0.97 2.21
CA CYS A 40 -2.03 -1.11 3.47
C CYS A 40 -2.00 0.20 4.28
N GLU A 41 -1.77 1.34 3.63
CA GLU A 41 -1.78 2.66 4.27
C GLU A 41 -3.17 2.98 4.85
N LYS A 42 -4.23 2.77 4.06
CA LYS A 42 -5.61 2.96 4.52
C LYS A 42 -5.94 2.07 5.72
N ASN A 43 -5.57 0.80 5.68
CA ASN A 43 -5.79 -0.14 6.79
C ASN A 43 -5.03 0.32 8.04
N SER A 44 -3.81 0.82 7.89
CA SER A 44 -2.99 1.32 9.01
C SER A 44 -3.63 2.54 9.66
N MET A 45 -4.14 3.48 8.86
CA MET A 45 -4.88 4.64 9.35
C MET A 45 -6.15 4.23 10.10
N GLN A 46 -6.89 3.25 9.59
CA GLN A 46 -8.10 2.76 10.26
C GLN A 46 -7.79 2.05 11.58
N VAL A 47 -6.74 1.23 11.63
CA VAL A 47 -6.26 0.61 12.88
C VAL A 47 -5.86 1.68 13.89
N ALA A 48 -5.11 2.70 13.48
CA ALA A 48 -4.71 3.80 14.35
C ALA A 48 -5.93 4.56 14.91
N ALA A 49 -6.92 4.86 14.07
CA ALA A 49 -8.17 5.49 14.48
C ALA A 49 -8.93 4.62 15.49
N ASN A 50 -9.07 3.31 15.21
CA ASN A 50 -9.74 2.37 16.10
C ASN A 50 -9.04 2.30 17.47
N ILE A 51 -7.70 2.35 17.51
CA ILE A 51 -6.91 2.37 18.76
C ILE A 51 -7.09 3.68 19.52
N ALA A 52 -7.05 4.82 18.81
CA ALA A 52 -7.23 6.14 19.43
C ALA A 52 -8.62 6.26 20.09
N ASP A 53 -9.66 5.73 19.45
CA ASP A 53 -11.03 5.74 19.95
C ASP A 53 -11.28 4.67 21.02
N ALA A 54 -10.56 3.55 21.01
CA ALA A 54 -10.67 2.50 22.03
C ALA A 54 -10.25 2.98 23.43
N ARG A 55 -9.44 4.03 23.53
CA ARG A 55 -9.14 4.71 24.81
C ARG A 55 -10.37 5.39 25.43
N ARG A 56 -11.47 5.55 24.68
CA ARG A 56 -12.66 6.29 25.11
C ARG A 56 -13.90 5.43 25.40
N ASP A 57 -14.19 4.33 24.69
CA ASP A 57 -15.14 3.30 25.17
C ASP A 57 -15.30 2.05 24.26
N LYS A 58 -15.54 0.88 24.91
CA LYS A 58 -15.93 -0.48 24.45
C LYS A 58 -15.07 -1.20 23.39
N SER A 59 -14.36 -2.26 23.82
CA SER A 59 -13.15 -2.81 23.18
C SER A 59 -13.19 -4.32 22.79
N GLN A 60 -14.27 -4.87 22.24
CA GLN A 60 -14.21 -6.23 21.66
C GLN A 60 -14.51 -6.27 20.16
N GLN A 61 -15.58 -5.63 19.71
CA GLN A 61 -15.91 -5.57 18.27
C GLN A 61 -14.84 -4.81 17.46
N ARG A 62 -14.24 -3.77 18.04
CA ARG A 62 -13.14 -3.02 17.40
C ARG A 62 -11.83 -3.81 17.34
N LEU A 63 -11.55 -4.64 18.36
CA LEU A 63 -10.38 -5.54 18.31
C LEU A 63 -10.52 -6.56 17.19
N LYS A 64 -11.73 -7.13 16.99
CA LYS A 64 -12.02 -8.00 15.84
C LYS A 64 -11.88 -7.25 14.50
N GLY A 65 -12.30 -5.98 14.44
CA GLY A 65 -12.09 -5.13 13.27
C GLY A 65 -10.61 -4.89 12.96
N ASN A 66 -9.79 -4.63 13.97
CA ASN A 66 -8.34 -4.49 13.81
C ASN A 66 -7.68 -5.80 13.36
N GLU A 67 -8.08 -6.93 13.94
CA GLU A 67 -7.59 -8.25 13.53
C GLU A 67 -7.84 -8.51 12.04
N ALA A 68 -9.04 -8.20 11.54
CA ALA A 68 -9.37 -8.34 10.13
C ALA A 68 -8.50 -7.42 9.23
N LEU A 69 -8.31 -6.17 9.62
CA LEU A 69 -7.49 -5.20 8.88
C LEU A 69 -6.00 -5.62 8.84
N LEU A 70 -5.48 -6.12 9.97
CA LEU A 70 -4.10 -6.61 10.06
C LEU A 70 -3.91 -7.90 9.25
N LYS A 71 -4.90 -8.79 9.26
CA LYS A 71 -4.88 -9.99 8.41
C LYS A 71 -4.86 -9.63 6.93
N GLU A 72 -5.71 -8.69 6.51
CA GLU A 72 -5.71 -8.20 5.13
C GLU A 72 -4.35 -7.60 4.75
N GLN A 73 -3.72 -6.82 5.63
CA GLN A 73 -2.37 -6.31 5.40
C GLN A 73 -1.34 -7.42 5.22
N SER A 74 -1.41 -8.48 6.02
CA SER A 74 -0.53 -9.65 5.86
C SER A 74 -0.70 -10.28 4.48
N ASP A 75 -1.94 -10.52 4.05
CA ASP A 75 -2.26 -11.08 2.74
C ASP A 75 -1.77 -10.16 1.59
N LEU A 76 -1.87 -8.83 1.78
CA LEU A 76 -1.36 -7.85 0.83
C LEU A 76 0.17 -7.89 0.74
N PHE A 77 0.88 -8.02 1.87
CA PHE A 77 2.35 -8.13 1.84
C PHE A 77 2.84 -9.40 1.14
N GLU A 78 2.13 -10.51 1.29
CA GLU A 78 2.42 -11.73 0.53
C GLU A 78 2.23 -11.53 -0.98
N LYS A 79 1.16 -10.85 -1.39
CA LYS A 79 0.91 -10.50 -2.79
C LYS A 79 1.94 -9.50 -3.35
N ILE A 80 2.37 -8.52 -2.56
CA ILE A 80 3.45 -7.60 -2.92
C ILE A 80 4.75 -8.38 -3.15
N ALA A 81 5.10 -9.29 -2.25
CA ALA A 81 6.29 -10.13 -2.41
C ALA A 81 6.20 -11.00 -3.67
N ALA A 82 5.03 -11.56 -3.98
CA ALA A 82 4.79 -12.31 -5.20
C ALA A 82 4.91 -11.45 -6.46
N ALA A 83 4.36 -10.23 -6.45
CA ALA A 83 4.48 -9.28 -7.56
C ALA A 83 5.96 -8.92 -7.84
N TYR A 84 6.76 -8.68 -6.80
CA TYR A 84 8.19 -8.44 -6.97
C TYR A 84 8.96 -9.66 -7.51
N LYS A 85 8.60 -10.88 -7.07
CA LYS A 85 9.19 -12.11 -7.64
C LYS A 85 8.85 -12.26 -9.12
N ASN A 86 7.60 -11.99 -9.50
CA ASN A 86 7.17 -12.05 -10.91
C ASN A 86 7.89 -10.98 -11.75
N LEU A 87 8.04 -9.77 -11.23
CA LEU A 87 8.76 -8.69 -11.89
C LEU A 87 10.23 -9.05 -12.15
N ALA A 88 10.89 -9.69 -11.16
CA ALA A 88 12.28 -10.12 -11.30
C ALA A 88 12.49 -11.23 -12.34
N GLN A 89 11.44 -11.99 -12.67
CA GLN A 89 11.47 -13.03 -13.70
C GLN A 89 11.17 -12.48 -15.11
N LYS A 90 10.59 -11.29 -15.21
CA LYS A 90 10.30 -10.62 -16.48
C LYS A 90 11.45 -9.69 -16.86
N GLU A 91 12.13 -9.97 -17.95
CA GLU A 91 13.22 -9.11 -18.47
C GLU A 91 12.71 -7.98 -19.39
N ASP A 92 11.41 -7.97 -19.70
CA ASP A 92 10.80 -7.10 -20.71
C ASP A 92 10.92 -5.60 -20.40
N TRP A 93 11.22 -5.24 -19.15
CA TRP A 93 11.43 -3.86 -18.71
C TRP A 93 12.91 -3.49 -18.53
N VAL A 94 13.82 -4.46 -18.63
CA VAL A 94 15.28 -4.29 -18.42
C VAL A 94 16.03 -4.11 -19.75
N LYS A 95 15.48 -4.56 -20.87
CA LYS A 95 16.19 -4.57 -22.16
C LYS A 95 15.82 -3.35 -23.03
N LYS A 96 16.83 -2.53 -23.32
CA LYS A 96 16.93 -1.64 -24.49
C LYS A 96 17.91 -2.27 -25.49
#